data_AF-A0A2K1LAC7-F1
#
_entry.id   AF-A0A2K1LAC7-F1
#
_cell.length_a   1.000
_cell.length_b   1.000
_cell.length_c   1.000
_cell.angle_alpha   90.00
_cell.angle_beta   90.00
_cell.angle_gamma   90.00
#
_symmetry.space_group_name_H-M   'P 1'
#
loop_
_entity.id
_entity.type
_entity.pdbx_description
1 polymer ?
#
loop_
_entity_poly.entity_id
_entity_poly.type
_entity_poly.pdbx_seq_one_letter_code
_entity_poly.pdbx_strand_id
1 'polypeptide(L)'
;MDARAVAQRLNGVKILEDNKGKAAMLKTFTRKSRLWEIIWDEKLHEFHKGVVQHAATLKREQLSVIQAFRQRSTAKAPTKPQWSPALLKHRKVQTFLGKQGNYLEADEVKRIADSMELLELRATIAAYAAEVALKEQALRTKQQNEMEVLLQWAAEGRDELRKQRDTDHARCIEEWWESGYAFGHYEWYGLLDTTWKSVLMT
;
A
#
# COMPACT_ATOMS: atom_id res chain seq x y z
N MET A 1 1.49 71.19 38.29
CA MET A 1 0.92 69.93 37.77
C MET A 1 2.07 69.02 37.43
N ASP A 2 2.18 67.87 38.11
CA ASP A 2 3.34 66.98 38.02
C ASP A 2 3.42 66.30 36.64
N ALA A 3 4.39 66.72 35.82
CA ALA A 3 4.68 66.11 34.53
C ALA A 3 4.94 64.60 34.64
N ARG A 4 5.41 64.12 35.81
CA ARG A 4 5.57 62.69 36.11
C ARG A 4 4.26 61.91 36.13
N ALA A 5 3.19 62.47 36.68
CA ALA A 5 1.89 61.79 36.77
C ALA A 5 1.22 61.67 35.39
N VAL A 6 1.42 62.68 34.52
CA VAL A 6 0.94 62.66 33.13
C VAL A 6 1.74 61.67 32.29
N ALA A 7 3.06 61.62 32.46
CA ALA A 7 3.91 60.64 31.78
C ALA A 7 3.58 59.19 32.18
N GLN A 8 3.31 58.92 33.46
CA GLN A 8 2.87 57.60 33.92
C GLN A 8 1.53 57.17 33.33
N ARG A 9 0.56 58.09 33.22
CA ARG A 9 -0.74 57.80 32.59
C ARG A 9 -0.61 57.54 31.10
N LEU A 10 0.18 58.33 30.38
CA LEU A 10 0.45 58.12 28.96
C LEU A 10 1.16 56.79 28.70
N ASN A 11 2.12 56.42 29.56
CA ASN A 11 2.80 55.13 29.47
C ASN A 11 1.83 53.96 29.73
N GLY A 12 0.92 54.10 30.71
CA GLY A 12 -0.11 53.09 30.99
C GLY A 12 -1.12 52.90 29.84
N VAL A 13 -1.54 53.98 29.18
CA VAL A 13 -2.42 53.91 28.01
C VAL A 13 -1.72 53.22 26.83
N LYS A 14 -0.46 53.55 26.57
CA LYS A 14 0.36 52.91 25.53
C LYS A 14 0.48 51.40 25.75
N ILE A 15 0.79 50.97 26.97
CA ILE A 15 0.86 49.54 27.33
C ILE A 15 -0.47 48.81 27.09
N LEU A 16 -1.61 49.46 27.37
CA LEU A 16 -2.93 48.87 27.15
C LEU A 16 -3.27 48.73 25.66
N GLU A 17 -2.91 49.72 24.84
CA GLU A 17 -3.08 49.66 23.38
C GLU A 17 -2.17 48.59 22.76
N ASP A 18 -0.91 48.52 23.18
CA ASP A 18 0.02 47.48 22.78
C ASP A 18 -0.54 46.10 23.15
N ASN A 19 -1.01 45.90 24.38
CA ASN A 19 -1.59 44.63 24.83
C ASN A 19 -2.85 44.21 24.04
N LYS A 20 -3.70 45.17 23.63
CA LYS A 20 -4.84 44.88 22.75
C LYS A 20 -4.38 44.42 21.37
N GLY A 21 -3.34 45.05 20.81
CA GLY A 21 -2.71 44.63 19.56
C GLY A 21 -2.15 43.21 19.65
N LYS A 22 -1.41 42.91 20.72
CA LYS A 22 -0.87 41.57 21.01
C LYS A 22 -1.97 40.50 21.10
N ALA A 23 -3.06 40.79 21.81
CA ALA A 23 -4.19 39.87 21.95
C ALA A 23 -4.93 39.62 20.64
N ALA A 24 -5.07 40.65 19.79
CA ALA A 24 -5.67 40.50 18.47
C ALA A 24 -4.80 39.64 17.54
N MET A 25 -3.47 39.87 17.52
CA MET A 25 -2.53 39.05 16.76
C MET A 25 -2.48 37.60 17.22
N LEU A 26 -2.54 37.34 18.53
CA LEU A 26 -2.58 35.97 19.03
C LEU A 26 -3.85 35.25 18.57
N LYS A 27 -5.01 35.91 18.64
CA LYS A 27 -6.29 35.34 18.16
C LYS A 27 -6.26 35.04 16.66
N THR A 28 -5.70 35.92 15.83
CA THR A 28 -5.62 35.67 14.38
C THR A 28 -4.68 34.51 14.08
N PHE A 29 -3.55 34.42 14.78
CA PHE A 29 -2.62 33.29 14.68
C PHE A 29 -3.27 31.98 15.09
N THR A 30 -3.86 31.89 16.29
CA THR A 30 -4.55 30.66 16.75
C THR A 30 -5.62 30.21 15.75
N ARG A 31 -6.38 31.15 15.17
CA ARG A 31 -7.34 30.83 14.12
C ARG A 31 -6.66 30.28 12.87
N LYS A 32 -5.57 30.91 12.42
CA LYS A 32 -4.81 30.49 11.23
C LYS A 32 -4.17 29.11 11.44
N SER A 33 -3.55 28.86 12.58
CA SER A 33 -2.99 27.55 12.93
C SER A 33 -4.05 26.46 12.95
N ARG A 34 -5.22 26.73 13.53
CA ARG A 34 -6.33 25.76 13.53
C ARG A 34 -6.86 25.47 12.13
N LEU A 35 -7.00 26.49 11.28
CA LEU A 35 -7.41 26.27 9.89
C LEU A 35 -6.35 25.48 9.11
N TRP A 36 -5.08 25.76 9.37
CA TRP A 36 -3.96 25.02 8.79
C TRP A 36 -3.98 23.54 9.20
N GLU A 37 -4.23 23.22 10.47
CA GLU A 37 -4.39 21.84 10.96
C GLU A 37 -5.51 21.12 10.21
N ILE A 38 -6.70 21.73 10.11
CA ILE A 38 -7.86 21.14 9.43
C ILE A 38 -7.55 20.85 7.94
N ILE A 39 -6.90 21.77 7.24
CA ILE A 39 -6.54 21.60 5.83
C ILE A 39 -5.57 20.44 5.65
N TRP A 40 -4.58 20.32 6.54
CA TRP A 40 -3.59 19.26 6.48
C TRP A 40 -4.15 17.90 6.87
N ASP A 41 -5.05 17.85 7.85
CA ASP A 41 -5.78 16.64 8.22
C ASP A 41 -6.62 16.12 7.06
N GLU A 42 -7.36 17.01 6.37
CA GLU A 42 -8.14 16.66 5.19
C GLU A 42 -7.24 16.16 4.04
N LYS A 43 -6.11 16.83 3.79
CA LYS A 43 -5.15 16.43 2.75
C LYS A 43 -4.55 15.05 3.03
N LEU A 44 -4.19 14.78 4.28
CA LEU A 44 -3.70 13.46 4.70
C LEU A 44 -4.80 12.40 4.61
N HIS A 45 -6.04 12.75 4.97
CA HIS A 45 -7.19 11.86 4.87
C HIS A 45 -7.43 11.41 3.43
N GLU A 46 -7.52 12.36 2.48
CA GLU A 46 -7.75 12.05 1.07
C GLU A 46 -6.58 11.26 0.46
N PHE A 47 -5.33 11.55 0.85
CA PHE A 47 -4.18 10.72 0.45
C PHE A 47 -4.33 9.27 0.93
N HIS A 48 -4.61 9.05 2.22
CA HIS A 48 -4.77 7.70 2.77
C HIS A 48 -5.94 6.95 2.14
N LYS A 49 -7.06 7.63 1.95
CA LYS A 49 -8.24 7.10 1.27
C LYS A 49 -7.90 6.67 -0.16
N GLY A 50 -7.15 7.49 -0.91
CA GLY A 50 -6.67 7.16 -2.25
C GLY A 50 -5.79 5.91 -2.28
N VAL A 51 -4.82 5.81 -1.36
CA VAL A 51 -3.95 4.63 -1.23
C VAL A 51 -4.77 3.37 -0.94
N VAL A 52 -5.71 3.43 0.01
CA VAL A 52 -6.56 2.30 0.39
C VAL A 52 -7.45 1.87 -0.79
N GLN A 53 -8.05 2.81 -1.50
CA GLN A 53 -8.87 2.52 -2.69
C GLN A 53 -8.05 1.88 -3.81
N HIS A 54 -6.82 2.37 -4.04
CA HIS A 54 -5.93 1.80 -5.04
C HIS A 54 -5.51 0.37 -4.67
N ALA A 55 -5.10 0.15 -3.41
CA ALA A 55 -4.76 -1.18 -2.91
C ALA A 55 -5.95 -2.16 -2.98
N ALA A 56 -7.15 -1.70 -2.64
CA ALA A 56 -8.37 -2.51 -2.74
C ALA A 56 -8.72 -2.87 -4.20
N THR A 57 -8.48 -1.96 -5.13
CA THR A 57 -8.71 -2.18 -6.57
C THR A 57 -7.70 -3.17 -7.12
N LEU A 58 -6.41 -2.95 -6.85
CA LEU A 58 -5.33 -3.86 -7.23
C LEU A 58 -5.61 -5.28 -6.70
N LYS A 59 -5.98 -5.42 -5.42
CA LYS A 59 -6.31 -6.74 -4.84
C LYS A 59 -7.48 -7.42 -5.55
N ARG A 60 -8.54 -6.68 -5.92
CA ARG A 60 -9.68 -7.24 -6.67
C ARG A 60 -9.25 -7.73 -8.05
N GLU A 61 -8.44 -6.95 -8.76
CA GLU A 61 -7.90 -7.32 -10.07
C GLU A 61 -7.01 -8.56 -9.96
N GLN A 62 -6.11 -8.60 -8.98
CA GLN A 62 -5.23 -9.74 -8.72
C GLN A 62 -6.00 -11.04 -8.45
N LEU A 63 -7.09 -10.97 -7.66
CA LEU A 63 -7.98 -12.10 -7.42
C LEU A 63 -8.67 -12.59 -8.69
N SER A 64 -9.17 -11.66 -9.51
CA SER A 64 -9.78 -11.98 -10.81
C SER A 64 -8.78 -12.68 -11.74
N VAL A 65 -7.54 -12.20 -11.79
CA VAL A 65 -6.47 -12.80 -12.62
C VAL A 65 -6.14 -14.22 -12.16
N ILE A 66 -6.02 -14.47 -10.86
CA ILE A 66 -5.81 -15.84 -10.33
C ILE A 66 -6.99 -16.74 -10.68
N GLN A 67 -8.22 -16.27 -10.50
CA GLN A 67 -9.41 -17.05 -10.80
C GLN A 67 -9.47 -17.42 -12.29
N ALA A 68 -9.25 -16.45 -13.17
CA ALA A 68 -9.19 -16.69 -14.61
C ALA A 68 -8.04 -17.63 -15.00
N PHE A 69 -6.88 -17.51 -14.35
CA PHE A 69 -5.77 -18.45 -14.54
C PHE A 69 -6.19 -19.88 -14.17
N ARG A 70 -6.78 -20.08 -12.99
CA ARG A 70 -7.25 -21.40 -12.54
C ARG A 70 -8.27 -22.01 -13.48
N GLN A 71 -9.28 -21.23 -13.90
CA GLN A 71 -10.28 -21.69 -14.86
C GLN A 71 -9.65 -22.13 -16.18
N ARG A 72 -8.71 -21.35 -16.73
CA ARG A 72 -7.99 -21.71 -17.96
C ARG A 72 -7.12 -22.95 -17.78
N SER A 73 -6.47 -23.11 -16.64
CA SER A 73 -5.65 -24.29 -16.33
C SER A 73 -6.51 -25.54 -16.18
N THR A 74 -7.65 -25.47 -15.50
CA THR A 74 -8.58 -26.61 -15.42
C THR A 74 -9.14 -26.99 -16.79
N ALA A 75 -9.51 -26.01 -17.63
CA ALA A 75 -10.03 -26.26 -18.98
C ALA A 75 -8.98 -26.87 -19.93
N LYS A 76 -7.69 -26.60 -19.69
CA LYS A 76 -6.57 -27.14 -20.48
C LYS A 76 -5.95 -28.40 -19.89
N ALA A 77 -6.53 -28.96 -18.83
CA ALA A 77 -5.99 -30.15 -18.19
C ALA A 77 -5.89 -31.31 -19.20
N PRO A 78 -4.72 -31.96 -19.32
CA PRO A 78 -4.53 -33.04 -20.29
C PRO A 78 -5.41 -34.24 -19.92
N THR A 79 -6.35 -34.57 -20.80
CA THR A 79 -7.22 -35.75 -20.64
C THR A 79 -6.57 -37.02 -21.16
N LYS A 80 -5.64 -36.89 -22.11
CA LYS A 80 -4.91 -38.01 -22.71
C LYS A 80 -3.42 -37.65 -22.80
N PRO A 81 -2.53 -38.49 -22.26
CA PRO A 81 -1.09 -38.30 -22.41
C PRO A 81 -0.64 -38.69 -23.81
N GLN A 82 0.57 -38.28 -24.16
CA GLN A 82 1.26 -38.88 -25.30
C GLN A 82 1.85 -40.21 -24.86
N TRP A 83 1.26 -41.30 -25.35
CA TRP A 83 1.64 -42.66 -25.00
C TRP A 83 3.07 -42.98 -25.44
N SER A 84 3.81 -43.68 -24.59
CA SER A 84 5.17 -44.09 -24.91
C SER A 84 5.20 -45.08 -26.08
N PRO A 85 6.27 -45.08 -26.90
CA PRO A 85 6.44 -46.06 -27.97
C PRO A 85 6.39 -47.52 -27.47
N ALA A 86 6.83 -47.76 -26.23
CA ALA A 86 6.80 -49.06 -25.58
C ALA A 86 5.36 -49.52 -25.31
N LEU A 87 4.52 -48.65 -24.73
CA LEU A 87 3.10 -48.93 -24.53
C LEU A 87 2.40 -49.22 -25.86
N LEU A 88 2.65 -48.39 -26.87
CA LEU A 88 2.06 -48.58 -28.21
C LEU A 88 2.48 -49.93 -28.83
N LYS A 89 3.71 -50.39 -28.56
CA LYS A 89 4.18 -51.72 -28.97
C LYS A 89 3.40 -52.82 -28.26
N HIS A 90 3.19 -52.74 -26.93
CA HIS A 90 2.38 -53.71 -26.20
C HIS A 90 0.93 -53.77 -26.71
N ARG A 91 0.31 -52.63 -27.02
CA ARG A 91 -1.04 -52.60 -27.64
C ARG A 91 -1.09 -53.24 -29.02
N LYS A 92 -0.05 -53.07 -29.84
CA LYS A 92 0.07 -53.76 -31.14
C LYS A 92 0.21 -55.28 -30.96
N VAL A 93 1.06 -55.72 -30.03
CA VAL A 93 1.25 -57.15 -29.71
C VAL A 93 -0.04 -57.78 -29.19
N GLN A 94 -0.73 -57.12 -28.26
CA GLN A 94 -2.04 -57.54 -27.76
C GLN A 94 -3.04 -57.76 -28.92
N THR A 95 -3.13 -56.79 -29.82
CA THR A 95 -4.06 -56.85 -30.98
C THR A 95 -3.68 -58.00 -31.91
N PHE A 96 -2.39 -58.22 -32.13
CA PHE A 96 -1.89 -59.29 -32.99
C PHE A 96 -2.20 -60.68 -32.41
N LEU A 97 -1.90 -60.92 -31.13
CA LEU A 97 -2.19 -62.18 -30.44
C LEU A 97 -3.70 -62.48 -30.41
N GLY A 98 -4.53 -61.46 -30.17
CA GLY A 98 -5.99 -61.60 -30.22
C GLY A 98 -6.51 -61.99 -31.61
N LYS A 99 -5.90 -61.49 -32.69
CA LYS A 99 -6.23 -61.89 -34.07
C LYS A 99 -5.79 -63.32 -34.40
N GLN A 100 -4.74 -63.81 -33.76
CA GLN A 100 -4.26 -65.20 -33.92
C GLN A 100 -5.05 -66.21 -33.08
N GLY A 101 -5.95 -65.76 -32.21
CA GLY A 101 -6.72 -66.63 -31.31
C GLY A 101 -6.00 -66.96 -29.99
N ASN A 102 -4.82 -66.39 -29.75
CA ASN A 102 -4.05 -66.58 -28.53
C ASN A 102 -4.56 -65.65 -27.41
N TYR A 103 -5.77 -65.91 -26.91
CA TYR A 103 -6.45 -65.01 -25.99
C TYR A 103 -5.81 -64.93 -24.60
N LEU A 104 -5.20 -66.01 -24.11
CA LEU A 104 -4.53 -66.03 -22.80
C LEU A 104 -3.31 -65.10 -22.78
N GLU A 105 -2.44 -65.22 -23.79
CA GLU A 105 -1.27 -64.34 -23.95
C GLU A 105 -1.70 -62.90 -24.22
N ALA A 106 -2.78 -62.70 -24.99
CA ALA A 106 -3.33 -61.36 -25.22
C ALA A 106 -3.84 -60.71 -23.93
N ASP A 107 -4.46 -61.45 -23.00
CA ASP A 107 -4.90 -60.91 -21.70
C ASP A 107 -3.71 -60.51 -20.82
N GLU A 108 -2.63 -61.29 -20.82
CA GLU A 108 -1.42 -60.95 -20.08
C GLU A 108 -0.78 -59.65 -20.61
N VAL A 109 -0.61 -59.54 -21.93
CA VAL A 109 -0.09 -58.32 -22.55
C VAL A 109 -1.02 -57.13 -22.32
N LYS A 110 -2.34 -57.35 -22.31
CA LYS A 110 -3.33 -56.32 -21.96
C LYS A 110 -3.11 -55.80 -20.55
N ARG A 111 -2.95 -56.67 -19.54
CA ARG A 111 -2.72 -56.24 -18.15
C ARG A 111 -1.47 -55.37 -18.02
N ILE A 112 -0.40 -55.73 -18.73
CA ILE A 112 0.83 -54.94 -18.77
C ILE A 112 0.57 -53.57 -19.40
N ALA A 113 -0.10 -53.54 -20.57
CA ALA A 113 -0.42 -52.29 -21.26
C ALA A 113 -1.36 -51.38 -20.44
N ASP A 114 -2.39 -51.93 -19.81
CA ASP A 114 -3.33 -51.20 -18.95
C ASP A 114 -2.59 -50.60 -17.74
N SER A 115 -1.65 -51.34 -17.14
CA SER A 115 -0.80 -50.83 -16.06
C SER A 115 0.11 -49.68 -16.52
N MET A 116 0.72 -49.81 -17.71
CA MET A 116 1.55 -48.75 -18.29
C MET A 116 0.73 -47.49 -18.60
N GLU A 117 -0.47 -47.64 -19.17
CA GLU A 117 -1.37 -46.51 -19.44
C GLU A 117 -1.74 -45.75 -18.17
N LEU A 118 -2.06 -46.48 -17.10
CA LEU A 118 -2.39 -45.87 -15.82
C LEU A 118 -1.20 -45.06 -15.26
N LEU A 119 0.02 -45.61 -15.35
CA LEU A 119 1.23 -44.92 -14.89
C LEU A 119 1.53 -43.66 -15.71
N GLU A 120 1.49 -43.76 -17.03
CA GLU A 120 1.75 -42.63 -17.94
C GLU A 120 0.70 -41.52 -17.81
N LEU A 121 -0.58 -41.90 -17.66
CA LEU A 121 -1.67 -40.96 -17.39
C LEU A 121 -1.45 -40.22 -16.06
N ARG A 122 -1.15 -40.96 -14.99
CA ARG A 122 -0.86 -40.37 -13.66
C ARG A 122 0.34 -39.43 -13.71
N ALA A 123 1.42 -39.84 -14.37
CA ALA A 123 2.62 -39.03 -14.52
C ALA A 123 2.32 -37.73 -15.29
N THR A 124 1.50 -37.79 -16.33
CA THR A 124 1.13 -36.62 -17.13
C THR A 124 0.24 -35.65 -16.35
N ILE A 125 -0.73 -36.16 -15.61
CA ILE A 125 -1.57 -35.34 -14.73
C ILE A 125 -0.72 -34.68 -13.64
N ALA A 126 0.19 -35.42 -13.01
CA ALA A 126 1.08 -34.91 -11.98
C ALA A 126 2.04 -33.84 -12.52
N ALA A 127 2.65 -34.07 -13.68
CA ALA A 127 3.53 -33.10 -14.35
C ALA A 127 2.77 -31.81 -14.68
N TYR A 128 1.56 -31.93 -15.23
CA TYR A 128 0.72 -30.77 -15.52
C TYR A 128 0.34 -29.99 -14.26
N ALA A 129 -0.06 -30.68 -13.19
CA ALA A 129 -0.39 -30.05 -11.92
C ALA A 129 0.82 -29.30 -11.32
N ALA A 130 2.02 -29.88 -11.42
CA ALA A 130 3.25 -29.23 -10.98
C ALA A 130 3.56 -27.98 -11.82
N GLU A 131 3.41 -28.04 -13.14
CA GLU A 131 3.59 -26.89 -14.03
C GLU A 131 2.61 -25.76 -13.71
N VAL A 132 1.33 -26.09 -13.51
CA VAL A 132 0.28 -25.13 -13.11
C VAL A 132 0.62 -24.49 -11.76
N ALA A 133 1.07 -25.28 -10.78
CA ALA A 133 1.45 -24.77 -9.47
C ALA A 133 2.64 -23.79 -9.54
N LEU A 134 3.67 -24.10 -10.34
CA LEU A 134 4.80 -23.19 -10.56
C LEU A 134 4.37 -21.87 -11.21
N LYS A 135 3.49 -21.93 -12.22
CA LYS A 135 2.95 -20.74 -12.88
C LYS A 135 2.06 -19.93 -11.95
N GLU A 136 1.23 -20.57 -11.13
CA GLU A 136 0.42 -19.87 -10.12
C GLU A 136 1.31 -19.20 -9.07
N GLN A 137 2.37 -19.87 -8.62
CA GLN A 137 3.32 -19.31 -7.65
C GLN A 137 4.03 -18.08 -8.23
N ALA A 138 4.52 -18.15 -9.46
CA ALA A 138 5.16 -17.01 -10.13
C ALA A 138 4.19 -15.82 -10.26
N LEU A 139 2.92 -16.09 -10.59
CA LEU A 139 1.88 -15.07 -10.63
C LEU A 139 1.67 -14.43 -9.24
N ARG A 140 1.58 -15.22 -8.19
CA ARG A 140 1.43 -14.73 -6.80
C ARG A 140 2.60 -13.88 -6.37
N THR A 141 3.83 -14.30 -6.67
CA THR A 141 5.03 -13.52 -6.37
C THR A 141 4.99 -12.17 -7.09
N LYS A 142 4.59 -12.13 -8.37
CA LYS A 142 4.44 -10.87 -9.10
C LYS A 142 3.42 -9.95 -8.43
N GLN A 143 2.26 -10.49 -8.06
CA GLN A 143 1.20 -9.73 -7.40
C GLN A 143 1.62 -9.19 -6.02
N GLN A 144 2.39 -9.98 -5.27
CA GLN A 144 2.97 -9.55 -4.00
C GLN A 144 3.94 -8.38 -4.21
N ASN A 145 4.84 -8.48 -5.18
CA ASN A 145 5.79 -7.42 -5.50
C ASN A 145 5.06 -6.12 -5.92
N GLU A 146 4.00 -6.22 -6.72
CA GLU A 146 3.18 -5.06 -7.11
C GLU A 146 2.55 -4.36 -5.89
N MET A 147 2.04 -5.15 -4.93
CA MET A 147 1.49 -4.62 -3.68
C MET A 147 2.57 -3.98 -2.80
N GLU A 148 3.75 -4.60 -2.70
CA GLU A 148 4.88 -4.07 -1.94
C GLU A 148 5.35 -2.72 -2.49
N VAL A 149 5.47 -2.60 -3.82
CA VAL A 149 5.82 -1.32 -4.47
C VAL A 149 4.79 -0.24 -4.17
N LEU A 150 3.48 -0.57 -4.23
CA LEU A 150 2.42 0.37 -3.88
C LEU A 150 2.52 0.83 -2.42
N LEU A 151 2.77 -0.11 -1.49
CA LEU A 151 2.91 0.19 -0.07
C LEU A 151 4.16 1.01 0.24
N GLN A 152 5.27 0.75 -0.45
CA GLN A 152 6.48 1.54 -0.34
C GLN A 152 6.25 2.97 -0.85
N TRP A 153 5.66 3.12 -2.04
CA TRP A 153 5.30 4.44 -2.57
C TRP A 153 4.35 5.19 -1.63
N ALA A 154 3.39 4.50 -1.03
CA ALA A 154 2.50 5.10 -0.04
C ALA A 154 3.24 5.53 1.23
N ALA A 155 4.25 4.77 1.68
CA ALA A 155 5.08 5.14 2.83
C ALA A 155 5.91 6.39 2.53
N GLU A 156 6.61 6.41 1.39
CA GLU A 156 7.38 7.56 0.92
C GLU A 156 6.50 8.80 0.77
N GLY A 157 5.31 8.64 0.19
CA GLY A 157 4.33 9.72 0.05
C GLY A 157 3.83 10.27 1.40
N ARG A 158 3.62 9.42 2.41
CA ARG A 158 3.29 9.88 3.77
C ARG A 158 4.42 10.69 4.39
N ASP A 159 5.65 10.22 4.26
CA ASP A 159 6.81 10.89 4.85
C ASP A 159 7.08 12.24 4.18
N GLU A 160 6.88 12.31 2.86
CA GLU A 160 6.95 13.57 2.12
C GLU A 160 5.84 14.55 2.54
N LEU A 161 4.60 14.09 2.68
CA LEU A 161 3.51 14.93 3.17
C LEU A 161 3.76 15.44 4.59
N ARG A 162 4.37 14.64 5.46
CA ARG A 162 4.78 15.07 6.81
C ARG A 162 5.83 16.17 6.75
N LYS A 163 6.88 16.02 5.94
CA LYS A 163 7.90 17.05 5.76
C LYS A 163 7.32 18.36 5.22
N GLN A 164 6.41 18.27 4.26
CA GLN A 164 5.72 19.43 3.71
C GLN A 164 4.86 20.11 4.77
N ARG A 165 4.14 19.33 5.59
CA ARG A 165 3.37 19.85 6.72
C ARG A 165 4.28 20.61 7.68
N ASP A 166 5.38 20.00 8.13
CA ASP A 166 6.26 20.61 9.11
C ASP A 166 6.92 21.89 8.56
N THR A 167 7.30 21.90 7.28
CA THR A 167 7.80 23.10 6.58
C THR A 167 6.74 24.20 6.50
N ASP A 168 5.51 23.86 6.10
CA ASP A 168 4.41 24.84 6.02
C ASP A 168 4.04 25.41 7.39
N HIS A 169 4.11 24.59 8.45
CA HIS A 169 3.90 25.03 9.82
C HIS A 169 4.98 26.01 10.27
N ALA A 170 6.25 25.68 10.00
CA ALA A 170 7.39 26.55 10.30
C ALA A 170 7.25 27.91 9.60
N ARG A 171 6.86 27.93 8.33
CA ARG A 171 6.57 29.18 7.60
C ARG A 171 5.43 29.98 8.25
N CYS A 172 4.35 29.32 8.69
CA CYS A 172 3.24 30.00 9.37
C CYS A 172 3.68 30.65 10.69
N ILE A 173 4.61 30.00 11.40
CA ILE A 173 5.24 30.52 12.60
C ILE A 173 6.15 31.70 12.25
N GLU A 174 7.03 31.59 11.25
CA GLU A 174 7.91 32.68 10.81
C GLU A 174 7.12 33.94 10.40
N GLU A 175 6.07 33.80 9.58
CA GLU A 175 5.19 34.90 9.21
C GLU A 175 4.54 35.58 10.44
N TRP A 176 4.21 34.79 11.47
CA TRP A 176 3.69 35.32 12.72
C TRP A 176 4.76 36.07 13.52
N TRP A 177 5.98 35.53 13.59
CA TRP A 177 7.12 36.21 14.21
C TRP A 177 7.39 37.55 13.52
N GLU A 178 7.51 37.57 12.20
CA GLU A 178 7.74 38.79 11.41
C GLU A 178 6.63 39.84 11.62
N SER A 179 5.39 39.40 11.71
CA SER A 179 4.25 40.26 12.06
C SER A 179 4.37 40.82 13.47
N GLY A 180 4.91 40.06 14.42
CA GLY A 180 5.20 40.51 15.79
C GLY A 180 6.40 41.46 15.89
N TYR A 181 7.44 41.26 15.07
CA TYR A 181 8.60 42.16 14.95
C TYR A 181 8.20 43.56 14.47
N ALA A 182 7.15 43.69 13.65
CA ALA A 182 6.60 44.97 13.24
C ALA A 182 5.97 45.80 14.39
N PHE A 183 5.74 45.21 15.58
CA PHE A 183 5.12 45.86 16.75
C PHE A 183 6.08 46.24 17.88
N GLY A 184 7.41 46.21 17.64
CA GLY A 184 8.40 46.73 18.58
C GLY A 184 9.06 45.66 19.44
N HIS A 185 10.37 45.59 19.29
CA HIS A 185 11.28 44.64 19.94
C HIS A 185 11.39 44.92 21.46
N TYR A 186 11.67 43.86 22.24
CA TYR A 186 12.26 43.83 23.59
C TYR A 186 11.47 43.27 24.79
N GLU A 187 10.16 43.04 24.76
CA GLU A 187 9.46 42.37 25.89
C GLU A 187 8.89 40.97 25.58
N TRP A 188 8.98 40.51 24.33
CA TRP A 188 8.42 39.22 23.94
C TRP A 188 9.26 38.02 24.37
N TYR A 189 10.57 38.19 24.57
CA TYR A 189 11.48 37.10 24.96
C TYR A 189 11.16 36.46 26.33
N GLY A 190 10.54 37.20 27.26
CA GLY A 190 10.24 36.70 28.61
C GLY A 190 8.97 35.84 28.72
N LEU A 191 8.00 36.02 27.84
CA LEU A 191 6.74 35.26 27.85
C LEU A 191 6.78 34.00 26.99
N LEU A 192 7.67 33.94 26.00
CA LEU A 192 7.68 32.88 25.00
C LEU A 192 8.43 31.61 25.46
N ASP A 193 9.45 31.70 26.31
CA ASP A 193 10.24 30.52 26.73
C ASP A 193 9.49 29.60 27.72
N THR A 194 8.47 30.11 28.43
CA THR A 194 7.67 29.34 29.39
C THR A 194 6.38 28.76 28.78
N THR A 195 5.80 29.43 27.78
CA THR A 195 4.52 29.03 27.16
C THR A 195 4.68 28.25 25.86
N TRP A 196 5.76 28.43 25.09
CA TRP A 196 5.95 27.66 23.85
C TRP A 196 6.47 26.24 24.09
N LYS A 197 7.31 26.02 25.11
CA LYS A 197 7.73 24.67 25.51
C LYS A 197 6.55 23.80 25.96
N SER A 198 5.52 24.42 26.54
CA SER A 198 4.31 23.72 26.97
C SER A 198 3.36 23.43 25.80
N VAL A 199 3.24 24.34 24.83
CA VAL A 199 2.37 24.13 23.64
C VAL A 199 2.98 23.19 22.59
N LEU A 200 4.31 23.11 22.46
CA LEU A 200 4.99 22.16 21.56
C LEU A 200 5.13 20.73 22.13
N MET A 201 4.84 20.52 23.43
CA MET A 201 4.95 19.22 24.11
C MET A 201 3.60 18.58 24.48
N THR A 202 2.47 19.11 24.00
CA THR A 202 1.14 18.48 24.12
C THR A 202 0.60 18.15 22.75
#